data_AF-A0A935H0W1-F1
#
_entry.id   AF-A0A935H0W1-F1
#
_cell.length_a   1.000
_cell.length_b   1.000
_cell.length_c   1.000
_cell.angle_alpha   90.00
_cell.angle_beta   90.00
_cell.angle_gamma   90.00
#
_symmetry.space_group_name_H-M   'P 1'
#
loop_
_entity.id
_entity.type
_entity.pdbx_description
1 polymer ?
#
loop_
_entity_poly.entity_id
_entity_poly.type
_entity_poly.pdbx_seq_one_letter_code
_entity_poly.pdbx_strand_id
1 'polypeptide(L)'
;MLANITNTLDFQSKGLVLRAERQRIIASNIANVDTPGYSGRDFDFKEAMLEATEDTTPSVTPRTPFGVNPDGTSHPRHIPLQASSLSSFGGGKTGIYPANAASNGQQQRGPGP
;
A
#
# COMPACT_ATOMS: atom_id res chain seq x y z
N MET A 1 29.16 -36.87 10.63
CA MET A 1 27.73 -37.20 10.84
C MET A 1 26.96 -36.07 11.50
N LEU A 2 27.45 -35.48 12.60
CA LEU A 2 26.74 -34.41 13.32
C LEU A 2 26.40 -33.19 12.43
N ALA A 3 27.35 -32.73 11.62
CA ALA A 3 27.15 -31.61 10.70
C ALA A 3 26.00 -31.81 9.71
N ASN A 4 25.76 -33.05 9.25
CA ASN A 4 24.66 -33.34 8.33
C ASN A 4 23.30 -33.22 9.02
N ILE A 5 23.21 -33.68 10.27
CA ILE A 5 21.97 -33.58 11.06
C ILE A 5 21.66 -32.11 11.33
N THR A 6 22.64 -31.32 11.78
CA THR A 6 22.49 -29.89 11.98
C THR A 6 22.01 -29.19 10.70
N ASN A 7 22.65 -29.44 9.57
CA ASN A 7 22.24 -28.84 8.29
C ASN A 7 20.82 -29.22 7.88
N THR A 8 20.40 -30.47 8.09
CA THR A 8 19.02 -30.89 7.80
C THR A 8 17.99 -30.22 8.72
N LEU A 9 18.31 -30.02 10.00
CA LEU A 9 17.44 -29.35 10.95
C LEU A 9 17.32 -27.86 10.64
N ASP A 10 18.42 -27.23 10.24
CA ASP A 10 18.44 -25.81 9.84
C ASP A 10 17.58 -25.59 8.59
N PHE A 11 17.71 -26.45 7.57
CA PHE A 11 16.86 -26.40 6.37
C PHE A 11 15.37 -26.58 6.70
N GLN A 12 15.03 -27.56 7.54
CA GLN A 12 13.65 -27.79 7.96
C GLN A 12 13.10 -26.60 8.77
N SER A 13 13.90 -26.04 9.67
CA SER A 13 13.56 -24.85 10.46
C SER A 13 13.22 -23.66 9.56
N LYS A 14 14.11 -23.34 8.61
CA LYS A 14 13.88 -22.27 7.62
C LYS A 14 12.60 -22.53 6.81
N GLY A 15 12.37 -23.77 6.37
CA GLY A 15 11.16 -24.16 5.65
C GLY A 15 9.88 -23.99 6.45
N LEU A 16 9.89 -24.28 7.75
CA LEU A 16 8.74 -24.08 8.63
C LEU A 16 8.39 -22.59 8.78
N VAL A 17 9.40 -21.73 8.87
CA VAL A 17 9.21 -20.26 8.95
C VAL A 17 8.58 -19.73 7.66
N LEU A 18 9.15 -20.07 6.50
CA LEU A 18 8.61 -19.64 5.20
C LEU A 18 7.19 -20.18 4.96
N ARG A 19 6.90 -21.40 5.43
CA ARG A 19 5.55 -21.96 5.38
C ARG A 19 4.59 -21.15 6.25
N ALA A 20 4.98 -20.77 7.46
CA ALA A 20 4.14 -19.97 8.35
C ALA A 20 3.81 -18.60 7.73
N GLU A 21 4.78 -17.96 7.07
CA GLU A 21 4.56 -16.71 6.34
C GLU A 21 3.55 -16.89 5.19
N ARG A 22 3.70 -17.94 4.38
CA ARG A 22 2.73 -18.26 3.33
C ARG A 22 1.32 -18.45 3.89
N GLN A 23 1.18 -19.16 5.01
CA GLN A 23 -0.13 -19.36 5.65
C GLN A 23 -0.74 -18.03 6.11
N ARG A 24 0.08 -17.10 6.62
CA ARG A 24 -0.37 -15.76 6.99
C ARG A 24 -0.94 -14.99 5.78
N ILE A 25 -0.27 -15.08 4.63
CA ILE A 25 -0.72 -14.44 3.39
C ILE A 25 -2.04 -15.08 2.91
N ILE A 26 -2.14 -16.40 2.90
CA ILE A 26 -3.39 -17.10 2.54
C ILE A 26 -4.52 -16.68 3.47
N ALA A 27 -4.30 -16.67 4.78
CA ALA A 27 -5.29 -16.24 5.76
C ALA A 27 -5.74 -14.79 5.51
N SER A 28 -4.80 -13.88 5.22
CA SER A 28 -5.11 -12.50 4.85
C SER A 28 -5.91 -12.40 3.55
N ASN A 29 -5.60 -13.23 2.54
CA ASN A 29 -6.34 -13.25 1.30
C ASN A 29 -7.78 -13.73 1.55
N ILE A 30 -7.97 -14.83 2.30
CA ILE A 30 -9.29 -15.36 2.65
C ILE A 30 -10.12 -14.34 3.45
N ALA A 31 -9.50 -13.65 4.40
CA ALA A 31 -10.21 -12.66 5.22
C ALA A 31 -10.74 -11.46 4.41
N ASN A 32 -10.07 -11.10 3.31
CA ASN A 32 -10.39 -9.93 2.50
C ASN A 32 -11.00 -10.26 1.13
N VAL A 33 -11.13 -11.55 0.77
CA VAL A 33 -11.60 -11.98 -0.55
C VAL A 33 -12.99 -11.43 -0.90
N ASP A 34 -13.83 -11.24 0.11
CA ASP A 34 -15.20 -10.73 -0.03
C ASP A 34 -15.28 -9.19 0.07
N THR A 35 -14.15 -8.49 0.08
CA THR A 35 -14.10 -7.01 0.05
C THR A 35 -13.92 -6.50 -1.39
N PRO A 36 -14.79 -5.61 -1.92
CA PRO A 36 -14.67 -5.09 -3.27
C PRO A 36 -13.34 -4.36 -3.48
N GLY A 37 -12.73 -4.56 -4.65
CA GLY A 37 -11.47 -3.93 -4.99
C GLY A 37 -10.23 -4.58 -4.34
N TYR A 38 -10.40 -5.66 -3.56
CA TYR A 38 -9.27 -6.39 -3.00
C TYR A 38 -8.57 -7.24 -4.05
N SER A 39 -7.23 -7.19 -4.05
CA SER A 39 -6.36 -8.05 -4.86
C SER A 39 -5.46 -8.86 -3.93
N GLY A 40 -5.52 -10.18 -4.07
CA GLY A 40 -4.74 -11.11 -3.26
C GLY A 40 -3.25 -10.98 -3.50
N ARG A 41 -2.46 -11.36 -2.49
CA ARG A 41 -1.00 -11.42 -2.58
C ARG A 41 -0.53 -12.85 -2.83
N ASP A 42 0.45 -13.00 -3.70
CA ASP A 42 1.14 -14.26 -3.94
C ASP A 42 2.45 -14.35 -3.15
N PHE A 43 2.83 -15.57 -2.80
CA PHE A 43 4.08 -15.89 -2.12
C PHE A 43 4.77 -17.05 -2.83
N ASP A 44 5.91 -16.78 -3.47
CA ASP A 44 6.71 -17.83 -4.09
C ASP A 44 7.58 -18.52 -3.04
N PHE A 45 7.05 -19.61 -2.50
CA PHE A 45 7.76 -20.43 -1.52
C PHE A 45 9.01 -21.09 -2.12
N LYS A 46 9.00 -21.42 -3.41
CA LYS A 46 10.13 -22.14 -4.03
C LYS A 46 11.33 -21.21 -4.13
N GLU A 47 11.12 -20.00 -4.64
CA GLU A 47 12.17 -18.98 -4.73
C GLU A 47 12.69 -18.60 -3.34
N ALA A 48 11.80 -18.34 -2.38
CA ALA A 48 12.20 -18.01 -1.01
C ALA A 48 12.96 -19.15 -0.32
N MET A 49 12.62 -20.42 -0.58
CA MET A 49 13.32 -21.58 -0.02
C MET A 49 14.72 -21.75 -0.62
N LEU A 50 14.88 -21.47 -1.92
CA LEU A 50 16.18 -21.48 -2.59
C LEU A 50 17.06 -20.37 -2.01
N GLU A 51 16.56 -19.14 -1.94
CA GLU A 51 17.27 -17.99 -1.36
C GLU A 51 17.70 -18.25 0.09
N ALA A 52 16.80 -18.78 0.93
CA ALA A 52 17.09 -19.12 2.32
C ALA A 52 18.10 -20.27 2.47
N THR A 53 18.27 -21.11 1.46
CA THR A 53 19.28 -22.19 1.44
C THR A 53 20.61 -21.70 0.88
N GLU A 54 20.59 -20.70 -0.01
CA GLU A 54 21.76 -20.20 -0.73
C GLU A 54 22.55 -19.12 0.02
N ASP A 55 21.99 -18.50 1.07
CA ASP A 55 22.65 -17.54 2.00
C ASP A 55 23.84 -16.79 1.37
N THR A 56 23.61 -16.15 0.22
CA THR A 56 24.54 -15.20 -0.41
C THR A 56 23.79 -13.90 -0.61
N THR A 57 23.68 -13.15 0.49
CA THR A 57 23.33 -11.72 0.57
C THR A 57 22.10 -11.26 -0.25
N PRO A 58 20.91 -11.17 0.36
CA PRO A 58 19.78 -10.51 -0.28
C PRO A 58 20.03 -9.00 -0.39
N SER A 59 20.27 -8.53 -1.62
CA SER A 59 20.22 -7.11 -1.97
C SER A 59 18.75 -6.67 -1.98
N VAL A 60 18.23 -6.31 -0.81
CA VAL A 60 16.89 -5.73 -0.65
C VAL A 60 16.85 -4.37 -1.36
N THR A 61 16.30 -4.35 -2.57
CA THR A 61 15.91 -3.10 -3.22
C THR A 61 14.53 -2.71 -2.67
N PRO A 62 14.38 -1.55 -2.01
CA PRO A 62 13.11 -1.17 -1.43
C PRO A 62 12.13 -0.82 -2.55
N ARG A 63 11.21 -1.74 -2.86
CA ARG A 63 10.05 -1.46 -3.70
C ARG A 63 9.02 -0.73 -2.85
N THR A 64 8.89 0.56 -3.10
CA THR A 64 7.90 1.46 -2.49
C THR A 64 6.50 0.86 -2.58
N PRO A 65 5.80 0.63 -1.46
CA PRO A 65 4.46 0.09 -1.51
C PRO A 65 3.45 1.26 -1.47
N PHE A 66 2.40 1.10 -2.28
CA PHE A 66 1.11 1.82 -2.23
C PHE A 66 1.06 3.24 -2.82
N GLY A 67 0.56 3.31 -4.07
CA GLY A 67 -0.27 4.43 -4.49
C GLY A 67 -1.60 4.36 -3.75
N VAL A 68 -1.89 5.37 -2.95
CA VAL A 68 -3.18 5.53 -2.26
C VAL A 68 -4.21 6.01 -3.29
N ASN A 69 -5.20 5.17 -3.61
CA ASN A 69 -6.39 5.62 -4.32
C ASN A 69 -7.39 6.14 -3.27
N PRO A 70 -7.72 7.45 -3.26
CA PRO A 70 -8.67 8.02 -2.30
C PRO A 70 -10.12 7.58 -2.54
N ASP A 71 -10.42 7.03 -3.72
CA ASP A 71 -11.76 6.55 -4.11
C ASP A 71 -11.98 5.10 -3.69
N GLY A 72 -11.80 4.80 -2.41
CA GLY A 72 -12.23 3.53 -1.83
C GLY A 72 -13.72 3.33 -2.10
N THR A 73 -14.07 2.46 -3.04
CA THR A 73 -15.44 2.15 -3.47
C THR A 73 -16.17 1.45 -2.33
N SER A 74 -16.67 2.25 -1.40
CA SER A 74 -17.59 1.79 -0.36
C SER A 74 -18.81 1.18 -1.06
N HIS A 75 -19.21 -0.02 -0.64
CA HIS A 75 -20.43 -0.66 -1.13
C HIS A 75 -21.62 0.34 -1.08
N PRO A 76 -22.54 0.32 -2.06
CA PRO A 76 -23.60 1.33 -2.19
C PRO A 76 -24.62 1.37 -1.04
N ARG A 77 -24.50 0.48 -0.04
CA ARG A 77 -25.29 0.48 1.20
C ARG A 77 -24.57 1.07 2.42
N HIS A 78 -23.33 1.52 2.27
CA HIS A 78 -22.58 2.10 3.39
C HIS A 78 -22.70 3.62 3.36
N ILE A 79 -22.98 4.18 4.53
CA ILE A 79 -23.01 5.62 4.76
C ILE A 79 -21.56 6.12 4.61
N PRO A 80 -21.25 6.99 3.65
CA PRO A 80 -19.90 7.55 3.56
C PRO A 80 -19.62 8.35 4.83
N LEU A 81 -18.45 8.11 5.44
CA LEU A 81 -17.95 9.02 6.47
C LEU A 81 -17.67 10.35 5.76
N GLN A 82 -18.58 11.31 5.94
CA GLN A 82 -18.32 12.70 5.58
C GLN A 82 -17.07 13.11 6.37
N ALA A 83 -15.95 13.29 5.66
CA ALA A 83 -14.77 13.91 6.20
C ALA A 83 -15.22 15.28 6.71
N SER A 84 -15.47 15.33 8.02
CA SER A 84 -15.87 16.54 8.70
C SER A 84 -14.75 17.53 8.43
N SER A 85 -15.05 18.55 7.62
CA SER A 85 -14.14 19.67 7.46
C SER A 85 -13.87 20.17 8.88
N LEU A 86 -12.66 19.92 9.36
CA LEU A 86 -12.22 20.27 10.69
C LEU A 86 -12.45 21.78 10.81
N SER A 87 -13.47 22.16 11.57
CA SER A 87 -13.82 23.56 11.80
C SER A 87 -12.59 24.23 12.39
N SER A 88 -11.96 25.06 11.57
CA SER A 88 -10.80 25.89 11.86
C SER A 88 -11.01 26.63 13.19
N PHE A 89 -10.32 26.18 14.23
CA PHE A 89 -10.04 26.99 15.40
C PHE A 89 -8.83 27.87 15.08
N GLY A 90 -9.02 29.19 15.11
CA GLY A 90 -7.94 30.16 15.09
C GLY A 90 -7.38 30.45 13.70
N GLY A 91 -7.49 31.71 13.30
CA GLY A 91 -7.04 32.19 12.00
C GLY A 91 -5.55 31.92 11.72
N GLY A 92 -5.30 31.41 10.52
CA GLY A 92 -3.98 31.32 9.90
C GLY A 92 -4.15 30.97 8.43
N LYS A 93 -3.89 31.93 7.54
CA LYS A 93 -4.04 31.78 6.09
C LYS A 93 -2.84 31.01 5.53
N THR A 94 -3.04 29.76 5.13
CA THR A 94 -2.18 29.02 4.19
C THR A 94 -3.11 28.09 3.41
N GLY A 95 -3.65 28.51 2.25
CA GLY A 95 -2.98 28.36 0.96
C GLY A 95 -2.76 26.87 0.68
N ILE A 96 -3.57 26.23 -0.17
CA ILE A 96 -3.20 25.57 -1.43
C ILE A 96 -4.48 24.76 -1.80
N TYR A 97 -5.33 25.01 -2.81
CA TYR A 97 -5.19 25.33 -4.24
C TYR A 97 -6.41 26.17 -4.73
N PRO A 98 -6.27 27.03 -5.76
CA PRO A 98 -7.40 27.71 -6.38
C PRO A 98 -8.17 26.82 -7.38
N ALA A 99 -9.49 27.03 -7.39
CA ALA A 99 -10.43 26.49 -8.36
C ALA A 99 -10.08 26.92 -9.80
N ASN A 100 -10.29 26.00 -10.73
CA ASN A 100 -10.29 26.22 -12.17
C ASN A 100 -11.46 27.12 -12.61
N ALA A 101 -11.29 28.45 -12.50
CA ALA A 101 -12.20 29.43 -13.09
C ALA A 101 -11.55 30.08 -14.33
N ALA A 102 -11.61 29.42 -15.47
CA ALA A 102 -11.34 30.04 -16.76
C ALA A 102 -12.64 30.66 -17.32
N SER A 103 -12.97 31.86 -16.87
CA SER A 103 -13.90 32.77 -17.58
C SER A 103 -13.29 34.17 -17.61
N ASN A 104 -12.40 34.40 -18.59
CA ASN A 104 -11.70 35.67 -18.74
C ASN A 104 -12.60 36.67 -19.47
N GLY A 105 -13.43 37.39 -18.71
CA GLY A 105 -14.03 38.65 -19.11
C GLY A 105 -13.42 39.79 -18.29
N GLN A 106 -12.40 40.47 -18.83
CA GLN A 106 -11.79 41.65 -18.22
C GLN A 106 -12.18 42.89 -19.03
N GLN A 107 -12.95 43.74 -18.37
CA GLN A 107 -13.42 45.05 -18.79
C GLN A 107 -12.36 46.14 -18.50
N GLN A 108 -12.27 47.10 -19.44
CA GLN A 108 -12.05 48.54 -19.25
C GLN A 108 -10.63 49.06 -18.86
N ARG A 109 -10.13 50.05 -19.63
CA ARG A 109 -9.93 51.49 -19.27
C ARG A 109 -8.98 52.19 -20.28
N GLY A 110 -9.40 53.32 -20.85
CA GLY A 110 -8.52 54.26 -21.61
C GLY A 110 -7.53 54.99 -20.69
N PRO A 111 -6.54 55.77 -21.21
CA PRO A 111 -6.79 57.18 -21.59
C PRO A 111 -5.89 57.83 -22.70
N GLY A 112 -6.48 58.75 -23.48
CA GLY A 112 -6.00 60.01 -24.13
C GLY A 112 -4.68 60.11 -24.94
N PRO A 113 -4.41 61.27 -25.60
CA PRO A 113 -5.31 62.32 -26.10
C PRO A 113 -5.92 62.02 -27.48
#